data_AF-A0AAE7P0P6-F1
#
_entry.id   AF-A0AAE7P0P6-F1
#
_cell.length_a   1.000
_cell.length_b   1.000
_cell.length_c   1.000
_cell.angle_alpha   90.00
_cell.angle_beta   90.00
_cell.angle_gamma   90.00
#
_symmetry.space_group_name_H-M   'P 1'
#
loop_
_entity.id
_entity.type
_entity.pdbx_description
1 polymer ?
#
loop_
_entity_poly.entity_id
_entity_poly.type
_entity_poly.pdbx_seq_one_letter_code
_entity_poly.pdbx_strand_id
1 'polypeptide(L)'
;MKKLFLAAIAALAFSGCAAITGEMGGERAWRTYMENDASIQQIGFITETTVYEMSGGKTEEKFGDYMGRAEVKSPGESDSASQNLGWVYASGDGVKTLIVIDLDSGRNVDLSDKDEIKKLQNSKKFKFYEFGGGILESVVYSAQKSPVCKAFFGGEPISARSVTNYYVGASDEFFATVIDAKIVGNKGFEIKNLDFKFNLPSSKLAEVKERATSAKFRQDVIDQDLKKQGRILLNILCYYSMPSK
;
A
#
# COMPACT_ATOMS: atom_id res chain seq x y z
N MET A 1 10.24 14.33 -20.69
CA MET A 1 9.01 14.82 -20.05
C MET A 1 7.80 14.06 -20.61
N LYS A 2 7.33 13.03 -19.91
CA LYS A 2 6.02 12.42 -20.19
C LYS A 2 5.16 12.68 -18.96
N LYS A 3 4.13 13.51 -19.14
CA LYS A 3 3.12 13.79 -18.12
C LYS A 3 2.51 12.44 -17.70
N LEU A 4 2.81 11.97 -16.48
CA LEU A 4 2.11 10.84 -15.90
C LEU A 4 0.68 11.30 -15.61
N PHE A 5 -0.26 10.93 -16.47
CA PHE A 5 -1.67 10.94 -16.12
C PHE A 5 -1.91 9.75 -15.17
N LEU A 6 -1.65 9.98 -13.88
CA LEU A 6 -2.09 9.09 -12.81
C LEU A 6 -3.50 9.52 -12.44
N ALA A 7 -4.45 8.62 -12.74
CA ALA A 7 -5.83 8.78 -12.32
C ALA A 7 -5.85 8.94 -10.80
N ALA A 8 -6.33 10.09 -10.34
CA ALA A 8 -6.80 10.23 -8.98
C ALA A 8 -7.94 9.22 -8.81
N ILE A 9 -7.66 8.08 -8.17
CA ILE A 9 -8.73 7.23 -7.66
C ILE A 9 -9.35 8.06 -6.55
N ALA A 10 -10.38 8.80 -6.93
CA ALA A 10 -11.11 9.65 -6.04
C ALA A 10 -11.73 8.71 -5.00
N ALA A 11 -11.33 8.85 -3.73
CA ALA A 11 -12.01 8.30 -2.57
C ALA A 11 -13.42 8.92 -2.38
N LEU A 12 -14.14 9.15 -3.48
CA LEU A 12 -15.46 9.77 -3.53
C LEU A 12 -16.53 8.70 -3.35
N ALA A 13 -16.62 8.14 -2.14
CA ALA A 13 -17.87 7.50 -1.67
C ALA A 13 -17.95 7.31 -0.15
N PHE A 14 -16.89 7.61 0.61
CA PHE A 14 -16.95 7.67 2.07
C PHE A 14 -16.30 8.98 2.49
N SER A 15 -17.13 10.02 2.59
CA SER A 15 -16.75 11.32 3.13
C SER A 15 -16.41 11.20 4.62
N GLY A 16 -15.23 10.66 4.91
CA GLY A 16 -14.53 10.86 6.16
C GLY A 16 -13.18 11.47 5.80
N CYS A 17 -13.08 12.80 5.83
CA CYS A 17 -11.80 13.51 5.71
C CYS A 17 -10.96 13.35 6.99
N ALA A 18 -10.74 12.11 7.43
CA ALA A 18 -9.69 11.82 8.38
C ALA A 18 -8.43 11.50 7.57
N ALA A 19 -7.47 12.43 7.57
CA ALA A 19 -6.13 12.12 7.10
C ALA A 19 -5.66 10.85 7.83
N ILE A 20 -5.29 9.81 7.08
CA ILE A 20 -4.72 8.59 7.67
C ILE A 20 -3.39 8.92 8.35
N THR A 21 -2.71 9.95 7.86
CA THR A 21 -1.53 10.61 8.43
C THR A 21 -1.89 11.66 9.50
N GLY A 22 -2.94 11.42 10.29
CA GLY A 22 -3.35 12.32 11.37
C GLY A 22 -2.13 12.82 12.15
N GLU A 23 -2.04 14.15 12.30
CA GLU A 23 -0.94 14.94 12.89
C GLU A 23 0.29 14.10 13.28
N MET A 24 1.25 14.08 12.36
CA MET A 24 2.56 13.44 12.44
C MET A 24 3.44 14.05 13.55
N GLY A 25 2.96 14.06 14.79
CA GLY A 25 3.58 14.65 15.97
C GLY A 25 3.38 13.80 17.24
N GLY A 26 4.47 13.21 17.73
CA GLY A 26 4.67 12.81 19.13
C GLY A 26 4.05 11.47 19.59
N GLU A 27 2.74 11.24 19.39
CA GLU A 27 2.03 10.04 19.86
C GLU A 27 1.56 9.16 18.70
N ARG A 28 1.70 7.83 18.84
CA ARG A 28 1.27 6.86 17.83
C ARG A 28 -0.26 6.84 17.76
N ALA A 29 -0.83 7.45 16.73
CA ALA A 29 -2.24 7.23 16.40
C ALA A 29 -2.40 5.82 15.78
N TRP A 30 -2.77 4.84 16.61
CA TRP A 30 -3.01 3.47 16.16
C TRP A 30 -4.27 3.37 15.29
N ARG A 31 -4.14 2.73 14.13
CA ARG A 31 -5.26 2.42 13.25
C ARG A 31 -5.41 0.93 13.07
N THR A 32 -6.65 0.45 13.21
CA THR A 32 -6.95 -0.96 13.01
C THR A 32 -7.09 -1.23 11.53
N TYR A 33 -6.45 -2.30 11.04
CA TYR A 33 -6.49 -2.68 9.64
C TYR A 33 -6.47 -4.21 9.50
N MET A 34 -6.87 -4.68 8.32
CA MET A 34 -6.70 -6.07 7.91
C MET A 34 -5.40 -6.22 7.14
N GLU A 35 -4.60 -7.19 7.57
CA GLU A 35 -3.35 -7.56 6.93
C GLU A 35 -3.55 -8.61 5.81
N ASN A 36 -2.55 -8.82 4.98
CA ASN A 36 -2.53 -9.75 3.85
C ASN A 36 -2.87 -11.21 4.21
N ASP A 37 -2.60 -11.63 5.44
CA ASP A 37 -2.98 -12.94 5.98
C ASP A 37 -4.42 -12.97 6.55
N ALA A 38 -5.18 -11.88 6.35
CA ALA A 38 -6.51 -11.63 6.88
C ALA A 38 -6.59 -11.46 8.42
N SER A 39 -5.45 -11.34 9.10
CA SER A 39 -5.44 -10.97 10.51
C SER A 39 -5.82 -9.49 10.70
N ILE A 40 -6.44 -9.18 11.85
CA ILE A 40 -6.70 -7.81 12.26
C ILE A 40 -5.53 -7.36 13.13
N GLN A 41 -4.92 -6.24 12.76
CA GLN A 41 -3.78 -5.66 13.47
C GLN A 41 -3.99 -4.15 13.66
N GLN A 42 -3.14 -3.53 14.46
CA GLN A 42 -3.05 -2.09 14.59
C GLN A 42 -1.70 -1.62 14.05
N ILE A 43 -1.72 -0.56 13.25
CA ILE A 43 -0.53 0.10 12.72
C ILE A 43 -0.44 1.53 13.28
N GLY A 44 0.76 1.93 13.69
CA GLY A 44 1.07 3.27 14.16
C GLY A 44 2.23 3.83 13.35
N PHE A 45 2.18 5.13 13.05
CA PHE A 45 3.25 5.83 12.35
C PHE A 45 4.02 6.66 13.36
N ILE A 46 5.35 6.61 13.27
CA ILE A 46 6.26 7.43 14.04
C ILE A 46 7.06 8.23 13.05
N THR A 47 6.90 9.53 13.17
CA THR A 47 7.44 10.49 12.24
C THR A 47 8.67 11.06 12.88
N GLU A 48 9.76 11.11 12.12
CA GLU A 48 11.00 11.72 12.59
C GLU A 48 11.02 13.21 12.22
N THR A 49 9.86 13.88 12.38
CA THR A 49 9.74 15.33 12.20
C THR A 49 10.32 16.04 13.41
N THR A 50 11.65 16.25 13.43
CA THR A 50 12.26 17.21 14.38
C THR A 50 13.27 18.19 13.76
N VAL A 51 13.42 18.25 12.42
CA VAL A 51 14.35 19.25 11.82
C VAL A 51 13.72 20.12 10.72
N TYR A 52 12.69 19.65 10.00
CA TYR A 52 12.11 20.40 8.87
C TYR A 52 10.91 21.29 9.22
N GLU A 53 10.16 21.01 10.29
CA GLU A 53 9.01 21.86 10.68
C GLU A 53 9.43 23.19 11.32
N MET A 54 10.67 23.31 11.80
CA MET A 54 11.19 24.57 12.36
C MET A 54 11.79 25.53 11.32
N SER A 55 11.88 25.14 10.05
CA SER A 55 12.58 25.94 9.01
C SER A 55 11.67 26.57 7.94
N GLY A 56 10.35 26.58 8.12
CA GLY A 56 9.45 27.48 7.39
C GLY A 56 9.46 27.34 5.86
N GLY A 57 9.68 26.14 5.32
CA GLY A 57 9.77 25.90 3.88
C GLY A 57 8.96 24.69 3.45
N LYS A 58 7.94 24.89 2.61
CA LYS A 58 7.34 23.84 1.80
C LYS A 58 8.40 23.29 0.84
N THR A 59 9.06 22.20 1.20
CA THR A 59 9.77 21.35 0.23
C THR A 59 8.74 20.37 -0.31
N GLU A 60 8.52 20.36 -1.63
CA GLU A 60 7.74 19.29 -2.28
C GLU A 60 8.42 17.95 -1.95
N GLU A 61 7.72 17.07 -1.24
CA GLU A 61 8.19 15.71 -0.94
C GLU A 61 8.45 14.96 -2.23
N LYS A 62 9.67 14.44 -2.39
CA LYS A 62 10.07 13.65 -3.55
C LYS A 62 9.88 12.17 -3.27
N PHE A 63 9.63 11.41 -4.33
CA PHE A 63 9.61 9.96 -4.22
C PHE A 63 10.92 9.45 -3.57
N GLY A 64 10.78 8.62 -2.53
CA GLY A 64 11.91 8.05 -1.81
C GLY A 64 12.45 8.92 -0.67
N ASP A 65 11.88 10.09 -0.41
CA ASP A 65 12.18 10.87 0.79
C ASP A 65 11.74 10.08 2.03
N TYR A 66 12.61 10.00 3.04
CA TYR A 66 12.33 9.32 4.30
C TYR A 66 11.35 10.13 5.15
N MET A 67 10.27 9.48 5.60
CA MET A 67 9.18 10.11 6.35
C MET A 67 9.08 9.62 7.80
N GLY A 68 9.82 8.56 8.16
CA GLY A 68 9.77 7.94 9.48
C GLY A 68 9.65 6.43 9.40
N ARG A 69 8.95 5.84 10.37
CA ARG A 69 8.71 4.39 10.44
C ARG A 69 7.28 4.05 10.81
N ALA A 70 6.87 2.84 10.46
CA ALA A 70 5.63 2.25 10.96
C ALA A 70 5.95 1.13 11.95
N GLU A 71 5.09 0.98 12.94
CA GLU A 71 5.09 -0.11 13.91
C GLU A 71 3.73 -0.80 13.89
N VAL A 72 3.70 -2.09 14.19
CA VAL A 72 2.49 -2.91 14.23
C VAL A 72 2.36 -3.64 15.55
N LYS A 73 1.12 -3.87 15.98
CA LYS A 73 0.79 -4.69 17.16
C LYS A 73 -0.56 -5.38 16.99
N SER A 74 -0.78 -6.43 17.77
CA SER A 74 -2.11 -7.04 17.89
C SER A 74 -3.09 -6.10 18.61
N PRO A 75 -4.39 -6.15 18.29
CA PRO A 75 -5.39 -5.36 19.02
C PRO A 75 -5.40 -5.71 20.51
N GLY A 76 -5.46 -4.68 21.37
CA GLY A 76 -5.48 -4.85 22.83
C GLY A 76 -4.10 -4.97 23.48
N GLU A 77 -3.02 -5.10 22.69
CA GLU A 77 -1.66 -5.08 23.21
C GLU A 77 -1.21 -3.67 23.60
N SER A 78 -0.31 -3.60 24.57
CA SER A 78 0.36 -2.35 24.96
C SER A 78 1.23 -1.80 23.82
N ASP A 79 1.47 -0.49 23.80
CA ASP A 79 2.33 0.14 22.78
C ASP A 79 3.78 -0.35 22.82
N SER A 80 4.26 -0.76 24.01
CA SER A 80 5.58 -1.37 24.19
C SER A 80 5.74 -2.76 23.56
N ALA A 81 4.63 -3.44 23.25
CA ALA A 81 4.65 -4.74 22.57
C ALA A 81 4.68 -4.61 21.03
N SER A 82 4.67 -3.39 20.51
CA SER A 82 4.72 -3.15 19.07
C SER A 82 6.06 -3.54 18.46
N GLN A 83 6.01 -3.90 17.17
CA GLN A 83 7.16 -4.32 16.38
C GLN A 83 7.36 -3.36 15.22
N ASN A 84 8.61 -3.11 14.85
CA ASN A 84 8.92 -2.34 13.65
C ASN A 84 8.40 -3.07 12.41
N LEU A 85 7.52 -2.39 11.67
CA LEU A 85 7.06 -2.87 10.37
C LEU A 85 8.07 -2.50 9.29
N GLY A 86 8.43 -1.22 9.22
CA GLY A 86 9.38 -0.72 8.24
C GLY A 86 9.52 0.79 8.15
N TRP A 87 10.44 1.20 7.30
CA TRP A 87 10.71 2.60 6.98
C TRP A 87 9.69 3.13 5.98
N VAL A 88 9.12 4.29 6.30
CA VAL A 88 8.08 4.94 5.52
C VAL A 88 8.73 5.96 4.60
N TYR A 89 8.42 5.90 3.31
CA TYR A 89 8.93 6.82 2.30
C TYR A 89 7.80 7.54 1.57
N ALA A 90 8.06 8.76 1.12
CA ALA A 90 7.12 9.52 0.31
C ALA A 90 6.92 8.86 -1.07
N SER A 91 5.69 8.88 -1.57
CA SER A 91 5.33 8.47 -2.94
C SER A 91 5.75 9.51 -4.00
N GLY A 92 6.02 10.75 -3.58
CA GLY A 92 6.29 11.90 -4.45
C GLY A 92 5.05 12.68 -4.92
N ASP A 93 3.85 12.34 -4.44
CA ASP A 93 2.62 13.12 -4.70
C ASP A 93 2.09 13.89 -3.47
N GLY A 94 2.79 13.80 -2.34
CA GLY A 94 2.46 14.47 -1.07
C GLY A 94 1.20 13.98 -0.36
N VAL A 95 0.56 12.91 -0.88
CA VAL A 95 -0.69 12.36 -0.31
C VAL A 95 -0.48 10.94 0.21
N LYS A 96 0.53 10.24 -0.30
CA LYS A 96 0.75 8.82 -0.02
C LYS A 96 2.17 8.52 0.43
N THR A 97 2.28 7.49 1.25
CA THR A 97 3.57 6.95 1.71
C THR A 97 3.63 5.44 1.52
N LEU A 98 4.85 4.90 1.48
CA LEU A 98 5.12 3.55 1.03
C LEU A 98 6.09 2.83 1.98
N ILE A 99 5.91 1.52 2.14
CA ILE A 99 6.90 0.61 2.73
C ILE A 99 7.12 -0.54 1.74
N VAL A 100 8.36 -0.99 1.58
CA VAL A 100 8.69 -2.18 0.79
C VAL A 100 9.50 -3.14 1.64
N ILE A 101 9.09 -4.41 1.66
CA ILE A 101 9.75 -5.49 2.38
C ILE A 101 10.10 -6.58 1.38
N ASP A 102 11.38 -6.91 1.27
CA ASP A 102 11.81 -8.11 0.55
C ASP A 102 11.50 -9.33 1.41
N LEU A 103 10.53 -10.15 0.98
CA LEU A 103 10.07 -11.28 1.77
C LEU A 103 10.98 -12.50 1.63
N ASP A 104 11.90 -12.52 0.66
CA ASP A 104 12.90 -13.57 0.56
C ASP A 104 14.01 -13.39 1.61
N SER A 105 14.40 -12.14 1.89
CA SER A 105 15.40 -11.81 2.93
C SER A 105 14.79 -11.43 4.28
N GLY A 106 13.49 -11.11 4.32
CA GLY A 106 12.79 -10.63 5.50
C GLY A 106 13.17 -9.19 5.90
N ARG A 107 13.76 -8.41 4.99
CA ARG A 107 14.30 -7.08 5.28
C ARG A 107 13.49 -5.96 4.61
N ASN A 108 13.41 -4.83 5.31
CA ASN A 108 12.94 -3.58 4.73
C ASN A 108 13.90 -3.10 3.64
N VAL A 109 13.34 -2.58 2.54
CA VAL A 109 14.08 -1.98 1.44
C VAL A 109 14.18 -0.48 1.68
N ASP A 110 15.39 0.05 1.62
CA ASP A 110 15.60 1.50 1.62
C ASP A 110 15.29 2.06 0.24
N LEU A 111 14.19 2.81 0.11
CA LEU A 111 13.79 3.41 -1.17
C LEU A 111 14.60 4.66 -1.53
N SER A 112 15.40 5.19 -0.61
CA SER A 112 16.37 6.24 -0.89
C SER A 112 17.68 5.67 -1.49
N ASP A 113 17.97 4.38 -1.24
CA ASP A 113 19.12 3.67 -1.79
C ASP A 113 18.75 2.88 -3.07
N LYS A 114 19.33 3.31 -4.19
CA LYS A 114 19.12 2.67 -5.50
C LYS A 114 19.63 1.24 -5.54
N ASP A 115 20.69 0.91 -4.78
CA ASP A 115 21.26 -0.43 -4.78
C ASP A 115 20.40 -1.39 -3.97
N GLU A 116 19.72 -0.93 -2.91
CA GLU A 116 18.67 -1.70 -2.23
C GLU A 116 17.49 -1.98 -3.17
N ILE A 117 17.01 -0.99 -3.93
CA ILE A 117 15.94 -1.21 -4.93
C ILE A 117 16.41 -2.21 -6.01
N LYS A 118 17.66 -2.15 -6.46
CA LYS A 118 18.20 -3.12 -7.44
C LYS A 118 18.26 -4.55 -6.90
N LYS A 119 18.33 -4.77 -5.59
CA LYS A 119 18.32 -6.14 -5.03
C LYS A 119 16.98 -6.84 -5.26
N LEU A 120 15.87 -6.09 -5.29
CA LEU A 120 14.53 -6.63 -5.56
C LEU A 120 14.41 -7.35 -6.91
N GLN A 121 15.30 -7.07 -7.86
CA GLN A 121 15.32 -7.76 -9.16
C GLN A 121 15.57 -9.27 -9.04
N ASN A 122 16.15 -9.71 -7.93
CA ASN A 122 16.44 -11.11 -7.65
C ASN A 122 15.40 -11.75 -6.72
N SER A 123 14.52 -10.96 -6.12
CA SER A 123 13.48 -11.45 -5.21
C SER A 123 12.34 -12.12 -5.98
N LYS A 124 11.97 -13.31 -5.52
CA LYS A 124 10.77 -14.05 -5.93
C LYS A 124 9.54 -13.63 -5.14
N LYS A 125 9.72 -12.93 -4.02
CA LYS A 125 8.60 -12.46 -3.21
C LYS A 125 8.96 -11.14 -2.51
N PHE A 126 8.08 -10.14 -2.63
CA PHE A 126 8.17 -8.92 -1.84
C PHE A 126 6.78 -8.39 -1.51
N LYS A 127 6.73 -7.60 -0.44
CA LYS A 127 5.53 -6.94 0.06
C LYS A 127 5.68 -5.44 -0.10
N PHE A 128 4.59 -4.82 -0.49
CA PHE A 128 4.44 -3.39 -0.64
C PHE A 128 3.28 -2.93 0.24
N TYR A 129 3.44 -1.77 0.88
CA TYR A 129 2.34 -1.05 1.52
C TYR A 129 2.17 0.32 0.89
N GLU A 130 0.93 0.76 0.75
CA GLU A 130 0.55 2.13 0.43
C GLU A 130 -0.39 2.65 1.53
N PHE A 131 -0.06 3.83 2.06
CA PHE A 131 -0.84 4.51 3.08
C PHE A 131 -1.20 5.90 2.59
N GLY A 132 -2.38 6.38 2.97
CA GLY A 132 -2.84 7.74 2.65
C GLY A 132 -4.07 7.73 1.74
N GLY A 133 -4.66 8.91 1.53
CA GLY A 133 -5.84 9.06 0.67
C GLY A 133 -7.09 8.27 1.12
N GLY A 134 -7.20 7.95 2.41
CA GLY A 134 -8.34 7.20 2.95
C GLY A 134 -8.23 5.67 2.84
N ILE A 135 -7.07 5.14 2.41
CA ILE A 135 -6.80 3.70 2.38
C ILE A 135 -5.52 3.27 3.11
N LEU A 136 -5.50 2.01 3.51
CA LEU A 136 -4.29 1.24 3.78
C LEU A 136 -4.30 0.00 2.90
N GLU A 137 -3.38 -0.07 1.94
CA GLU A 137 -3.20 -1.23 1.09
C GLU A 137 -1.91 -1.97 1.46
N SER A 138 -1.98 -3.30 1.50
CA SER A 138 -0.81 -4.15 1.44
C SER A 138 -0.91 -5.11 0.26
N VAL A 139 0.20 -5.31 -0.45
CA VAL A 139 0.28 -6.19 -1.64
C VAL A 139 1.48 -7.10 -1.52
N VAL A 140 1.27 -8.41 -1.61
CA VAL A 140 2.33 -9.41 -1.75
C VAL A 140 2.42 -9.84 -3.20
N TYR A 141 3.55 -9.51 -3.84
CA TYR A 141 3.90 -10.02 -5.15
C TYR A 141 4.74 -11.28 -5.02
N SER A 142 4.46 -12.27 -5.87
CA SER A 142 5.25 -13.49 -5.91
C SER A 142 5.30 -14.12 -7.30
N ALA A 143 6.40 -14.81 -7.58
CA ALA A 143 6.59 -15.58 -8.80
C ALA A 143 7.29 -16.92 -8.48
N GLN A 144 6.85 -18.01 -9.12
CA GLN A 144 7.35 -19.35 -8.79
C GLN A 144 8.70 -19.65 -9.43
N LYS A 145 8.83 -19.35 -10.74
CA LYS A 145 9.98 -19.74 -11.56
C LYS A 145 11.07 -18.69 -11.48
N SER A 146 10.77 -17.51 -12.00
CA SER A 146 11.67 -16.37 -12.10
C SER A 146 11.46 -15.39 -10.93
N PRO A 147 12.46 -14.57 -10.55
CA PRO A 147 12.23 -13.38 -9.74
C PRO A 147 11.08 -12.53 -10.29
N VAL A 148 10.33 -11.86 -9.40
CA VAL A 148 9.08 -11.15 -9.77
C VAL A 148 9.31 -10.18 -10.92
N CYS A 149 10.37 -9.38 -10.87
CA CYS A 149 10.66 -8.40 -11.92
C CYS A 149 11.03 -9.05 -13.27
N LYS A 150 11.78 -10.16 -13.24
CA LYS A 150 12.11 -10.92 -14.46
C LYS A 150 10.87 -11.58 -15.05
N ALA A 151 10.02 -12.17 -14.20
CA ALA A 151 8.75 -12.75 -14.61
C ALA A 151 7.85 -11.69 -15.25
N PHE A 152 7.73 -10.51 -14.61
CA PHE A 152 6.92 -9.40 -15.09
C PHE A 152 7.35 -8.93 -16.49
N PHE A 153 8.63 -8.65 -16.72
CA PHE A 153 9.11 -8.22 -18.05
C PHE A 153 9.18 -9.37 -19.07
N GLY A 154 9.35 -10.62 -18.61
CA GLY A 154 9.30 -11.82 -19.45
C GLY A 154 7.89 -12.22 -19.89
N GLY A 155 6.84 -11.55 -19.38
CA GLY A 155 5.45 -11.89 -19.66
C GLY A 155 4.96 -13.16 -18.97
N GLU A 156 5.71 -13.64 -17.96
CA GLU A 156 5.25 -14.71 -17.08
C GLU A 156 4.18 -14.16 -16.13
N PRO A 157 3.12 -14.93 -15.82
CA PRO A 157 2.15 -14.53 -14.81
C PRO A 157 2.80 -14.45 -13.42
N ILE A 158 2.69 -13.29 -12.78
CA ILE A 158 3.03 -13.09 -11.37
C ILE A 158 1.74 -13.10 -10.53
N SER A 159 1.82 -13.62 -9.32
CA SER A 159 0.72 -13.58 -8.36
C SER A 159 0.80 -12.30 -7.53
N ALA A 160 -0.33 -11.61 -7.39
CA ALA A 160 -0.49 -10.48 -6.50
C ALA A 160 -1.65 -10.79 -5.54
N ARG A 161 -1.35 -10.86 -4.25
CA ARG A 161 -2.36 -10.87 -3.19
C ARG A 161 -2.42 -9.47 -2.59
N SER A 162 -3.58 -8.82 -2.66
CA SER A 162 -3.77 -7.48 -2.13
C SER A 162 -4.87 -7.46 -1.09
N VAL A 163 -4.66 -6.65 -0.05
CA VAL A 163 -5.65 -6.31 0.95
C VAL A 163 -5.70 -4.79 1.06
N THR A 164 -6.83 -4.21 0.64
CA THR A 164 -7.04 -2.77 0.65
C THR A 164 -8.12 -2.45 1.65
N ASN A 165 -7.76 -1.74 2.72
CA ASN A 165 -8.65 -1.26 3.77
C ASN A 165 -9.16 0.13 3.40
N TYR A 166 -10.47 0.29 3.31
CA TYR A 166 -11.17 1.52 2.99
C TYR A 166 -11.86 2.03 4.25
N TYR A 167 -11.35 3.13 4.80
CA TYR A 167 -11.90 3.69 6.04
C TYR A 167 -13.17 4.49 5.76
N VAL A 168 -14.20 4.27 6.57
CA VAL A 168 -15.54 4.85 6.37
C VAL A 168 -16.05 5.60 7.61
N GLY A 169 -15.16 5.87 8.57
CA GLY A 169 -15.49 6.57 9.81
C GLY A 169 -14.31 6.60 10.79
N ALA A 170 -14.53 6.03 11.98
CA ALA A 170 -13.52 5.97 13.03
C ALA A 170 -12.27 5.16 12.61
N SER A 171 -11.21 5.23 13.42
CA SER A 171 -9.90 4.60 13.14
C SER A 171 -9.93 3.07 13.04
N ASP A 172 -11.01 2.45 13.47
CA ASP A 172 -11.28 1.02 13.37
C ASP A 172 -12.45 0.70 12.43
N GLU A 173 -13.15 1.69 11.87
CA GLU A 173 -14.29 1.45 10.97
C GLU A 173 -13.85 1.42 9.51
N PHE A 174 -13.73 0.21 8.96
CA PHE A 174 -13.34 0.01 7.57
C PHE A 174 -14.05 -1.20 6.95
N PHE A 175 -14.06 -1.25 5.63
CA PHE A 175 -14.20 -2.51 4.90
C PHE A 175 -12.92 -2.79 4.13
N ALA A 176 -12.64 -4.05 3.83
CA ALA A 176 -11.44 -4.44 3.09
C ALA A 176 -11.80 -5.30 1.88
N THR A 177 -11.12 -5.06 0.76
CA THR A 177 -11.09 -6.01 -0.36
C THR A 177 -9.89 -6.92 -0.20
N VAL A 178 -10.10 -8.23 -0.28
CA VAL A 178 -9.04 -9.24 -0.34
C VAL A 178 -9.05 -9.83 -1.74
N ILE A 179 -7.99 -9.56 -2.51
CA ILE A 179 -7.92 -9.93 -3.92
C ILE A 179 -6.71 -10.80 -4.18
N ASP A 180 -6.93 -11.95 -4.80
CA ASP A 180 -5.87 -12.73 -5.42
C ASP A 180 -5.97 -12.52 -6.93
N ALA A 181 -4.92 -11.97 -7.53
CA ALA A 181 -4.85 -11.69 -8.96
C ALA A 181 -3.58 -12.28 -9.59
N LYS A 182 -3.66 -12.53 -10.90
CA LYS A 182 -2.49 -12.73 -11.75
C LYS A 182 -2.23 -11.47 -12.56
N ILE A 183 -1.02 -10.96 -12.55
CA ILE A 183 -0.58 -9.85 -13.41
C ILE A 183 0.32 -10.45 -14.50
N VAL A 184 0.11 -10.08 -15.76
CA VAL A 184 0.89 -10.62 -16.89
C VAL A 184 1.58 -9.47 -17.61
N GLY A 185 2.80 -9.14 -17.16
CA GLY A 185 3.54 -7.98 -17.63
C GLY A 185 2.69 -6.71 -17.71
N ASN A 186 2.77 -5.99 -18.83
CA ASN A 186 1.92 -4.83 -19.11
C ASN A 186 0.59 -5.16 -19.80
N LYS A 187 0.26 -6.45 -19.99
CA LYS A 187 -0.90 -6.88 -20.78
C LYS A 187 -2.22 -6.77 -20.01
N GLY A 188 -2.16 -6.84 -18.68
CA GLY A 188 -3.32 -6.72 -17.80
C GLY A 188 -3.25 -7.62 -16.59
N PHE A 189 -4.41 -7.84 -15.98
CA PHE A 189 -4.58 -8.65 -14.79
C PHE A 189 -5.79 -9.58 -14.93
N GLU A 190 -5.78 -10.65 -14.15
CA GLU A 190 -6.88 -11.59 -14.02
C GLU A 190 -7.19 -11.79 -12.53
N ILE A 191 -8.39 -11.43 -12.10
CA ILE A 191 -8.86 -11.68 -10.73
C ILE A 191 -9.18 -13.17 -10.58
N LYS A 192 -8.53 -13.84 -9.64
CA LYS A 192 -8.78 -15.24 -9.26
C LYS A 192 -9.73 -15.36 -8.09
N ASN A 193 -9.63 -14.42 -7.15
CA ASN A 193 -10.50 -14.34 -6.00
C ASN A 193 -10.72 -12.87 -5.62
N LEU A 194 -11.93 -12.56 -5.16
CA LEU A 194 -12.31 -11.26 -4.63
C LEU A 194 -13.27 -11.50 -3.47
N ASP A 195 -12.85 -11.07 -2.29
CA ASP A 195 -13.66 -11.14 -1.07
C ASP A 195 -13.77 -9.75 -0.43
N PHE A 196 -14.84 -9.54 0.34
CA PHE A 196 -15.12 -8.31 1.05
C PHE A 196 -15.27 -8.61 2.54
N LYS A 197 -14.44 -7.95 3.35
CA LYS A 197 -14.48 -8.04 4.81
C LYS A 197 -14.93 -6.71 5.40
N PHE A 198 -15.65 -6.76 6.51
CA PHE A 198 -16.25 -5.57 7.11
C PHE A 198 -15.92 -5.54 8.60
N ASN A 199 -15.26 -4.47 9.04
CA ASN A 199 -15.05 -4.16 10.44
C ASN A 199 -15.85 -2.88 10.75
N LEU A 200 -17.17 -3.05 10.87
CA LEU A 200 -18.14 -1.95 10.96
C LEU A 200 -19.22 -2.27 12.00
N PRO A 201 -19.77 -1.24 12.67
CA PRO A 201 -20.98 -1.43 13.45
C PRO A 201 -22.15 -1.80 12.54
N SER A 202 -23.10 -2.56 13.10
CA SER A 202 -24.29 -3.04 12.37
C SER A 202 -25.10 -1.91 11.72
N SER A 203 -25.07 -0.70 12.30
CA SER A 203 -25.76 0.49 11.78
C SER A 203 -25.25 0.97 10.43
N LYS A 204 -23.98 0.71 10.09
CA LYS A 204 -23.35 1.11 8.83
C LYS A 204 -23.22 -0.04 7.83
N LEU A 205 -23.29 -1.29 8.30
CA LEU A 205 -22.93 -2.47 7.52
C LEU A 205 -23.74 -2.62 6.22
N ALA A 206 -25.07 -2.47 6.28
CA ALA A 206 -25.92 -2.70 5.11
C ALA A 206 -25.59 -1.74 3.95
N GLU A 207 -25.53 -0.44 4.24
CA GLU A 207 -25.22 0.62 3.28
C GLU A 207 -23.82 0.47 2.69
N VAL A 208 -22.81 0.25 3.55
CA VAL A 208 -21.41 0.10 3.09
C VAL A 208 -21.25 -1.16 2.24
N LYS A 209 -21.88 -2.28 2.63
CA LYS A 209 -21.84 -3.54 1.88
C LYS A 209 -22.48 -3.42 0.51
N GLU A 210 -23.63 -2.77 0.41
CA GLU A 210 -24.30 -2.53 -0.87
C GLU A 210 -23.39 -1.76 -1.84
N ARG A 211 -22.76 -0.67 -1.37
CA ARG A 211 -21.83 0.11 -2.18
C ARG A 211 -20.57 -0.66 -2.55
N ALA A 212 -19.90 -1.28 -1.58
CA ALA A 212 -18.64 -1.97 -1.76
C ALA A 212 -18.75 -3.13 -2.76
N THR A 213 -19.89 -3.83 -2.77
CA THR A 213 -20.14 -4.97 -3.66
C THR A 213 -20.78 -4.59 -5.00
N SER A 214 -21.01 -3.30 -5.23
CA SER A 214 -21.63 -2.82 -6.47
C SER A 214 -20.72 -3.00 -7.70
N ALA A 215 -21.33 -3.17 -8.88
CA ALA A 215 -20.61 -3.21 -10.15
C ALA A 215 -19.79 -1.92 -10.39
N LYS A 216 -20.32 -0.78 -9.95
CA LYS A 216 -19.65 0.52 -10.02
C LYS A 216 -18.36 0.53 -9.19
N PHE A 217 -18.41 0.07 -7.94
CA PHE A 217 -17.22 -0.01 -7.10
C PHE A 217 -16.16 -0.92 -7.71
N ARG A 218 -16.57 -2.06 -8.28
CA ARG A 218 -15.65 -2.94 -8.98
C ARG A 218 -14.93 -2.24 -10.14
N GLN A 219 -15.67 -1.55 -11.00
CA GLN A 219 -15.10 -0.88 -12.19
C GLN A 219 -14.23 0.35 -11.84
N ASP A 220 -14.72 1.17 -10.91
CA ASP A 220 -14.12 2.47 -10.61
C ASP A 220 -12.97 2.36 -9.61
N VAL A 221 -13.01 1.37 -8.71
CA VAL A 221 -12.04 1.19 -7.64
C VAL A 221 -11.19 -0.04 -7.88
N ILE A 222 -11.77 -1.24 -7.87
CA ILE A 222 -11.00 -2.51 -7.91
C ILE A 222 -10.18 -2.63 -9.20
N ASP A 223 -10.79 -2.41 -10.37
CA ASP A 223 -10.09 -2.53 -11.65
C ASP A 223 -9.01 -1.46 -11.82
N GLN A 224 -9.18 -0.28 -11.22
CA GLN A 224 -8.17 0.79 -11.24
C GLN A 224 -7.02 0.48 -10.28
N ASP A 225 -7.33 -0.09 -9.11
CA ASP A 225 -6.35 -0.50 -8.12
C ASP A 225 -5.44 -1.61 -8.67
N LEU A 226 -5.99 -2.61 -9.37
CA LEU A 226 -5.18 -3.64 -10.03
C LEU A 226 -4.30 -3.10 -11.17
N LYS A 227 -4.76 -2.08 -11.90
CA LYS A 227 -3.91 -1.35 -12.86
C LYS A 227 -2.79 -0.58 -12.15
N LYS A 228 -3.09 0.05 -11.00
CA LYS A 228 -2.12 0.75 -10.16
C LYS A 228 -1.04 -0.21 -9.66
N GLN A 229 -1.42 -1.39 -9.18
CA GLN A 229 -0.48 -2.44 -8.75
C GLN A 229 0.50 -2.84 -9.87
N GLY A 230 0.04 -3.00 -11.12
CA GLY A 230 0.92 -3.23 -12.26
C GLY A 230 1.86 -2.05 -12.57
N ARG A 231 1.39 -0.81 -12.39
CA ARG A 231 2.22 0.40 -12.57
C ARG A 231 3.26 0.57 -11.47
N ILE A 232 2.96 0.16 -10.24
CA ILE A 232 3.92 0.16 -9.13
C ILE A 232 5.08 -0.78 -9.44
N LEU A 233 4.80 -1.98 -9.93
CA LEU A 233 5.86 -2.87 -10.41
C LEU A 233 6.70 -2.21 -11.50
N LEU A 234 6.06 -1.64 -12.54
CA LEU A 234 6.77 -1.04 -13.66
C LEU A 234 7.66 0.15 -13.25
N ASN A 235 7.12 1.07 -12.45
CA ASN A 235 7.72 2.39 -12.23
C ASN A 235 8.52 2.50 -10.93
N ILE A 236 8.28 1.61 -9.97
CA ILE A 236 8.87 1.68 -8.63
C ILE A 236 9.71 0.42 -8.38
N LEU A 237 9.05 -0.73 -8.23
CA LEU A 237 9.69 -1.93 -7.65
C LEU A 237 10.60 -2.66 -8.64
N CYS A 238 10.27 -2.63 -9.93
CA CYS A 238 11.04 -3.28 -10.99
C CYS A 238 11.66 -2.28 -11.97
N TYR A 239 11.72 -0.99 -11.61
CA TYR A 239 12.21 0.07 -12.49
C TYR A 239 13.59 -0.25 -13.08
N TYR A 240 14.54 -0.66 -12.24
CA TYR A 240 15.90 -0.97 -12.66
C TYR A 240 16.03 -2.30 -13.42
N SER A 241 14.98 -3.14 -13.44
CA SER A 241 14.93 -4.40 -14.20
C SER A 241 14.41 -4.20 -15.63
N MET A 242 14.02 -2.99 -16.01
CA MET A 242 13.54 -2.73 -17.36
C MET A 242 14.61 -3.13 -18.40
N PRO A 243 14.26 -3.95 -19.40
CA PRO A 243 15.16 -4.27 -20.50
C PRO A 243 15.63 -2.98 -21.20
N SER A 244 16.93 -2.90 -21.51
CA SER A 244 17.45 -1.85 -22.39
C SER A 244 16.77 -1.95 -23.75
N LYS A 245 16.31 -0.80 -24.27
CA LYS A 245 15.72 -0.69 -25.60
C LYS A 245 16.74 -0.92 -26.71
#